data_AF-A0A1X6WPY6-F1
#
_entry.id   AF-A0A1X6WPY6-F1
#
_cell.length_a   1.000
_cell.length_b   1.000
_cell.length_c   1.000
_cell.angle_alpha   90.00
_cell.angle_beta   90.00
_cell.angle_gamma   90.00
#
_symmetry.space_group_name_H-M   'P 1'
#
loop_
_entity.id
_entity.type
_entity.pdbx_description
1 polymer ?
#
loop_
_entity_poly.entity_id
_entity_poly.type
_entity_poly.pdbx_seq_one_letter_code
_entity_poly.pdbx_strand_id
1 'polypeptide(L)' 'MKRSFYHYAQTFRGKLKQTDESKLAEDIFKDLQFPKQSENYDEISHYLETNAYYIPNMDIFDKLWELYIENN' A
#
# COMPACT_ATOMS: atom_id res chain seq x y z
N MET A 1 10.54 7.41 14.81
CA MET A 1 10.31 6.07 14.20
C MET A 1 9.56 6.33 12.91
N LYS A 2 10.20 6.11 11.75
CA LYS A 2 9.49 6.16 10.47
C LYS A 2 8.45 5.05 10.47
N ARG A 3 7.24 5.34 10.02
CA ARG A 3 6.20 4.31 9.86
C ARG A 3 6.55 3.50 8.61
N SER A 4 6.40 2.19 8.64
CA SER A 4 6.50 1.39 7.40
C SER A 4 5.37 1.75 6.43
N PHE A 5 5.56 1.50 5.13
CA PHE A 5 4.51 1.69 4.11
C PHE A 5 3.20 1.02 4.50
N TYR A 6 3.24 -0.23 4.98
CA TYR A 6 2.05 -0.96 5.41
C TYR A 6 1.26 -0.18 6.48
N HIS A 7 1.90 0.20 7.58
CA HIS A 7 1.27 0.98 8.65
C HIS A 7 0.71 2.33 8.15
N TYR A 8 1.36 2.97 7.18
CA TYR A 8 0.84 4.18 6.56
C TYR A 8 -0.41 3.89 5.71
N ALA A 9 -0.37 2.87 4.84
CA ALA A 9 -1.50 2.45 4.02
C ALA A 9 -2.75 2.14 4.88
N GLN A 10 -2.56 1.56 6.08
CA GLN A 10 -3.67 1.30 7.01
C GLN A 10 -4.45 2.54 7.43
N THR A 11 -3.88 3.75 7.32
CA THR A 11 -4.60 5.00 7.60
C THR A 11 -5.68 5.33 6.57
N PHE A 12 -5.65 4.67 5.40
CA PHE A 12 -6.64 4.83 4.33
C PHE A 12 -7.83 3.88 4.46
N ARG A 13 -7.77 2.92 5.40
CA ARG A 13 -8.87 1.98 5.64
C ARG A 13 -10.04 2.64 6.35
N GLY A 14 -11.24 2.13 6.08
CA GLY A 14 -12.46 2.59 6.75
C GLY A 14 -12.91 4.01 6.37
N LYS A 15 -12.34 4.61 5.32
CA LYS A 15 -12.81 5.90 4.80
C LYS A 15 -14.23 5.74 4.23
N LEU A 16 -15.13 6.65 4.63
CA LEU A 16 -16.52 6.69 4.15
C LEU A 16 -16.61 6.79 2.61
N LYS A 17 -15.64 7.48 2.00
CA LYS A 17 -15.46 7.52 0.55
C LYS A 17 -14.40 6.48 0.16
N GLN A 18 -14.83 5.43 -0.54
CA GLN A 18 -13.93 4.42 -1.10
C GLN A 18 -13.22 5.00 -2.32
N THR A 19 -12.01 5.50 -2.12
CA THR A 19 -11.07 5.80 -3.21
C THR A 19 -10.25 4.56 -3.54
N ASP A 20 -9.51 4.58 -4.65
CA ASP A 20 -8.71 3.42 -5.08
C ASP A 20 -7.60 3.11 -4.07
N GLU A 21 -7.04 4.12 -3.39
CA GLU A 21 -6.07 3.95 -2.30
C GLU A 21 -6.70 3.28 -1.07
N SER A 22 -7.97 3.60 -0.77
CA SER A 22 -8.68 2.98 0.35
C SER A 22 -8.97 1.50 0.08
N LYS A 23 -9.30 1.16 -1.17
CA LYS A 23 -9.47 -0.24 -1.60
C LYS A 23 -8.14 -0.99 -1.55
N LEU A 24 -7.09 -0.40 -2.10
CA LEU A 24 -5.74 -0.97 -2.07
C LEU A 24 -5.29 -1.25 -0.63
N ALA A 25 -5.52 -0.31 0.30
CA ALA A 25 -5.19 -0.51 1.70
C ALA A 25 -5.97 -1.67 2.36
N GLU A 26 -7.24 -1.86 1.99
CA GLU A 26 -8.04 -2.98 2.48
C GLU A 26 -7.57 -4.33 1.90
N ASP A 27 -7.14 -4.35 0.65
CA ASP A 27 -6.63 -5.55 0.00
C ASP A 27 -5.24 -5.93 0.52
N ILE A 28 -4.34 -4.95 0.70
CA ILE A 28 -3.04 -5.14 1.40
C ILE A 28 -3.25 -5.65 2.82
N PHE A 29 -4.29 -5.19 3.53
CA PHE A 29 -4.58 -5.70 4.87
C PHE A 29 -5.00 -7.18 4.87
N LYS A 30 -5.79 -7.59 3.88
CA LYS A 30 -6.21 -8.99 3.71
C LYS A 30 -5.07 -9.89 3.25
N ASP A 31 -4.04 -9.31 2.63
CA ASP A 31 -2.82 -10.01 2.25
C ASP A 31 -1.95 -10.30 3.48
N LEU A 32 -1.97 -11.57 3.91
CA LEU A 32 -1.18 -12.05 5.03
C LEU A 32 0.32 -12.15 4.72
N GLN A 33 0.68 -12.29 3.44
CA GLN A 33 2.07 -12.45 2.98
C GLN A 33 2.74 -11.11 2.64
N PHE A 34 1.98 -10.02 2.63
CA PHE A 34 2.50 -8.69 2.35
C PHE A 34 3.69 -8.34 3.27
N PRO A 35 4.80 -7.78 2.76
CA PRO A 35 5.98 -7.43 3.55
C PRO A 35 5.72 -6.21 4.46
N LYS A 36 5.06 -6.42 5.61
CA LYS A 36 4.57 -5.36 6.51
C LYS A 36 5.66 -4.48 7.14
N GLN A 37 6.89 -4.98 7.19
CA GLN A 37 8.03 -4.28 7.77
C GLN A 37 8.92 -3.62 6.71
N SER A 38 8.67 -3.87 5.41
CA SER A 38 9.48 -3.25 4.37
C SER A 38 9.15 -1.77 4.25
N GLU A 39 10.20 -0.99 4.05
CA GLU A 39 10.17 0.44 3.72
C GLU A 39 10.81 0.70 2.35
N ASN A 40 11.19 -0.36 1.63
CA ASN A 40 11.87 -0.27 0.35
C ASN A 40 10.84 -0.30 -0.79
N TYR A 41 10.91 0.72 -1.66
CA TYR A 41 10.05 0.85 -2.83
C TYR A 41 10.16 -0.37 -3.76
N ASP A 42 11.38 -0.75 -4.12
CA ASP A 42 11.64 -1.81 -5.09
C ASP A 42 11.13 -3.16 -4.56
N GLU A 43 11.31 -3.43 -3.27
CA GLU A 43 10.84 -4.66 -2.63
C GLU A 43 9.30 -4.75 -2.66
N ILE A 44 8.61 -3.67 -2.30
CA ILE A 44 7.15 -3.63 -2.27
C ILE A 44 6.58 -3.64 -3.69
N SER A 45 7.15 -2.85 -4.62
CA SER A 45 6.76 -2.82 -6.02
C SER A 45 6.88 -4.20 -6.65
N HIS A 46 8.03 -4.86 -6.44
CA HIS A 46 8.26 -6.21 -6.96
C HIS A 46 7.27 -7.22 -6.36
N TYR A 47 7.00 -7.14 -5.05
CA TYR A 47 6.00 -7.99 -4.42
C TYR A 47 4.62 -7.78 -5.03
N LEU A 48 4.21 -6.53 -5.25
CA LEU A 48 2.91 -6.20 -5.80
C LEU A 48 2.76 -6.68 -7.26
N GLU A 49 3.77 -6.47 -8.09
CA GLU A 49 3.77 -6.94 -9.48
C GLU A 49 3.70 -8.46 -9.61
N THR A 50 4.32 -9.20 -8.67
CA THR A 50 4.45 -10.67 -8.77
C THR A 50 3.39 -11.43 -7.98
N ASN A 51 2.85 -10.86 -6.90
CA ASN A 51 1.93 -11.55 -5.98
C ASN A 51 0.57 -10.87 -5.83
N ALA A 52 0.43 -9.57 -6.13
CA ALA A 52 -0.78 -8.83 -5.84
C ALA A 52 -1.75 -8.79 -7.03
N TYR A 53 -2.47 -9.89 -7.23
CA TYR A 53 -3.57 -9.99 -8.23
C TYR A 53 -4.76 -9.06 -7.94
N TYR A 54 -4.79 -8.41 -6.77
CA TYR A 54 -5.85 -7.48 -6.36
C TYR A 54 -5.61 -6.04 -6.82
N ILE A 55 -4.39 -5.71 -7.29
CA ILE A 55 -4.08 -4.37 -7.77
C ILE A 55 -4.49 -4.26 -9.25
N PRO A 56 -5.46 -3.39 -9.60
CA PRO A 56 -5.87 -3.24 -10.99
C PRO A 56 -4.86 -2.45 -11.82
N ASN A 57 -4.09 -1.56 -11.18
CA ASN A 57 -3.07 -0.73 -11.81
C ASN A 57 -2.01 -0.29 -10.78
N MET A 58 -0.73 -0.40 -11.15
CA MET A 58 0.41 0.06 -10.34
C MET A 58 0.41 1.58 -10.09
N ASP A 59 -0.24 2.39 -10.94
CA ASP A 59 -0.39 3.83 -10.70
C ASP A 59 -1.03 4.15 -9.34
N ILE A 60 -1.88 3.26 -8.81
CA ILE A 60 -2.52 3.43 -7.49
C ILE A 60 -1.48 3.24 -6.38
N PHE A 61 -0.59 2.26 -6.54
CA PHE A 61 0.51 2.05 -5.61
C PHE A 61 1.47 3.24 -5.65
N ASP A 62 1.88 3.69 -6.84
CA ASP A 62 2.81 4.80 -7.01
C ASP A 62 2.29 6.08 -6.33
N LYS A 63 1.00 6.41 -6.54
CA LYS A 63 0.35 7.54 -5.86
C LYS A 63 0.35 7.39 -4.34
N LEU A 64 0.02 6.20 -3.83
CA LEU A 64 0.01 5.95 -2.39
C LEU A 64 1.43 6.01 -1.80
N TRP A 65 2.44 5.61 -2.57
CA TRP A 65 3.84 5.69 -2.21
C TRP A 65 4.34 7.14 -2.16
N GLU A 66 4.00 7.97 -3.13
CA GLU A 66 4.32 9.41 -3.11
C GLU A 66 3.74 10.06 -1.86
N LEU A 67 2.45 9.83 -1.58
CA LEU A 67 1.81 10.32 -0.37
C LEU A 67 2.49 9.82 0.91
N TYR A 68 2.95 8.57 0.93
CA TYR A 68 3.72 8.01 2.03
C TYR A 68 5.04 8.77 2.25
N ILE A 69 5.78 9.07 1.19
CA ILE A 69 7.05 9.82 1.27
C ILE A 69 6.81 11.28 1.70
N GLU A 70 5.71 11.90 1.28
CA GLU A 70 5.38 13.28 1.67
C GLU A 70 4.95 13.39 3.15
N ASN A 71 4.31 12.37 3.71
CA ASN A 71 3.69 12.40 5.04
C ASN A 71 4.52 11.71 6.14
N ASN A 72 5.74 11.26 5.86
CA ASN A 72 6.57 10.46 6.77
C ASN A 72 8.03 10.97 6.83
#